data_AF-A0A679BCC7-F1
#
_entry.id   AF-A0A679BCC7-F1
#
_cell.length_a   1.000
_cell.length_b   1.000
_cell.length_c   1.000
_cell.angle_alpha   90.00
_cell.angle_beta   90.00
_cell.angle_gamma   90.00
#
_symmetry.space_group_name_H-M   'P 1'
#
loop_
_entity.id
_entity.type
_entity.pdbx_description
1 polymer ?
#
loop_
_entity_poly.entity_id
_entity_poly.type
_entity_poly.pdbx_seq_one_letter_code
_entity_poly.pdbx_strand_id
1 'polypeptide(L)'
;MSVAPVKVSTTPIYPTIPRAQTNKDFQVLLRVEAPAAADLNGHVSIDVVAVLDVSGSMNDQVAAASPERNLQASRLDVLKASMKFIIRKLDDGDCLSIVAFNYGPVKEYSSGLLDVSGDGRSIVGKKIDRLQARGGTALMPALEEAVKINDM
;
A
#
# COMPACT_ATOMS: atom_id res chain seq x y z
N MET A 1 25.35 9.27 -10.66
CA MET A 1 24.52 10.29 -11.34
C MET A 1 23.83 11.12 -10.26
N SER A 2 23.77 12.45 -10.41
CA SER A 2 23.20 13.35 -9.41
C SER A 2 21.69 13.40 -9.55
N VAL A 3 20.95 12.90 -8.57
CA VAL A 3 19.49 13.09 -8.48
C VAL A 3 19.25 14.58 -8.24
N ALA A 4 18.38 15.21 -9.05
CA ALA A 4 18.02 16.61 -8.81
C ALA A 4 17.31 16.72 -7.45
N PRO A 5 17.65 17.71 -6.60
CA PRO A 5 17.11 17.79 -5.26
C PRO A 5 15.61 18.15 -5.27
N VAL A 6 14.87 17.67 -4.27
CA VAL A 6 13.51 18.11 -3.98
C VAL A 6 13.53 19.60 -3.68
N LYS A 7 12.65 20.37 -4.32
CA LYS A 7 12.55 21.81 -4.06
C LYS A 7 11.50 22.05 -2.99
N VAL A 8 11.93 22.69 -1.91
CA VAL A 8 11.06 23.10 -0.80
C VAL A 8 10.98 24.61 -0.78
N SER A 9 9.77 25.16 -0.79
CA SER A 9 9.53 26.59 -0.65
C SER A 9 8.47 26.88 0.41
N THR A 10 8.64 27.99 1.11
CA THR A 10 7.74 28.45 2.17
C THR A 10 7.22 29.84 1.84
N THR A 11 5.90 30.02 1.87
CA THR A 11 5.26 31.32 1.67
C THR A 11 4.40 31.65 2.88
N PRO A 12 4.74 32.67 3.68
CA PRO A 12 3.86 33.10 4.76
C PRO A 12 2.59 33.71 4.17
N ILE A 13 1.43 33.39 4.74
CA ILE A 13 0.15 33.94 4.26
C ILE A 13 0.08 35.46 4.45
N TYR A 14 0.76 35.96 5.48
CA TYR A 14 1.01 37.38 5.69
C TYR A 14 2.50 37.67 5.51
N PRO A 15 2.91 38.48 4.52
CA PRO A 15 4.32 38.73 4.21
C PRO A 15 5.05 39.57 5.28
N THR A 16 4.30 40.20 6.18
CA THR A 16 4.83 41.13 7.18
C THR A 16 4.02 41.11 8.47
N ILE A 17 4.71 41.31 9.59
CA ILE A 17 4.12 41.48 10.92
C ILE A 17 4.24 42.96 11.29
N PRO A 18 3.13 43.68 11.57
CA PRO A 18 3.20 45.06 12.03
C PRO A 18 3.99 45.18 13.33
N ARG A 19 4.88 46.18 13.45
CA ARG A 19 5.76 46.39 14.63
C ARG A 19 5.02 46.44 15.98
N ALA A 20 3.76 46.86 16.00
CA ALA A 20 2.95 46.99 17.20
C ALA A 20 2.12 45.72 17.54
N GLN A 21 2.19 44.67 16.70
CA GLN A 21 1.43 43.44 16.88
C GLN A 21 2.37 42.27 17.11
N THR A 22 2.08 41.49 18.15
CA THR A 22 2.66 40.17 18.36
C THR A 22 1.60 39.15 18.00
N ASN A 23 1.91 38.23 17.09
CA ASN A 23 1.06 37.09 16.81
C ASN A 23 1.85 35.82 17.13
N LYS A 24 1.24 34.88 17.86
CA LYS A 24 1.86 33.61 18.23
C LYS A 24 1.67 32.55 17.14
N ASP A 25 0.66 32.75 16.29
CA ASP A 25 0.25 31.80 15.26
C ASP A 25 0.44 32.42 13.88
N PHE A 26 1.39 31.87 13.11
CA PHE A 26 1.66 32.28 11.74
C PHE A 26 1.43 31.13 10.78
N GLN A 27 0.56 31.35 9.80
CA GLN A 27 0.27 30.38 8.76
C GLN A 27 1.32 30.48 7.65
N VAL A 28 1.93 29.34 7.33
CA VAL A 28 2.95 29.21 6.29
C VAL A 28 2.50 28.13 5.32
N LEU A 29 2.49 28.45 4.03
CA LEU A 29 2.32 27.48 2.96
C LEU A 29 3.68 26.82 2.69
N LEU A 30 3.79 25.53 2.97
CA LEU A 30 4.92 24.70 2.55
C LEU A 30 4.58 24.05 1.20
N ARG A 31 5.40 24.30 0.19
CA ARG A 31 5.33 23.63 -1.11
C ARG A 31 6.54 22.74 -1.27
N VAL A 32 6.29 21.45 -1.53
CA VAL A 32 7.30 20.45 -1.84
C VAL A 32 7.10 20.03 -3.29
N GLU A 33 8.05 20.37 -4.14
CA GLU A 33 8.06 20.03 -5.56
C GLU A 33 9.05 18.89 -5.79
N ALA A 34 8.55 17.77 -6.32
CA ALA A 34 9.41 16.69 -6.79
C ALA A 34 10.28 17.18 -7.97
N PRO A 35 11.54 16.72 -8.07
CA PRO A 35 12.37 17.03 -9.22
C PRO A 35 11.71 16.55 -10.53
N ALA A 36 11.92 17.28 -11.62
CA ALA A 36 11.60 16.76 -12.95
C ALA A 36 12.32 15.43 -13.11
N ALA A 37 11.58 14.37 -13.46
CA ALA A 37 12.06 12.99 -13.47
C ALA A 37 13.43 12.90 -14.16
N ALA A 38 14.51 12.94 -13.37
CA ALA A 38 15.83 12.59 -13.84
C ALA A 38 15.71 11.12 -14.21
N ASP A 39 16.02 10.78 -15.47
CA ASP A 39 15.96 9.45 -16.07
C ASP A 39 15.53 8.36 -15.08
N LEU A 40 14.27 7.92 -15.18
CA LEU A 40 13.64 6.86 -14.36
C LEU A 40 14.32 5.48 -14.50
N ASN A 41 15.60 5.45 -14.90
CA ASN A 41 16.45 4.28 -14.92
C ASN A 41 16.85 3.81 -13.50
N GLY A 42 16.55 4.59 -12.46
CA GLY A 42 16.69 4.18 -11.06
C GLY A 42 15.33 4.06 -10.40
N HIS A 43 14.72 2.88 -10.47
CA HIS A 43 13.60 2.54 -9.57
C HIS A 43 14.09 2.68 -8.13
N VAL A 44 13.38 3.45 -7.30
CA VAL A 44 13.63 3.48 -5.85
C VAL A 44 12.83 2.33 -5.25
N SER A 45 13.54 1.32 -4.75
CA SER A 45 12.94 0.18 -4.05
C SER A 45 11.94 0.64 -2.99
N ILE A 46 10.75 0.04 -3.01
CA ILE A 46 9.71 0.29 -2.02
C ILE A 46 9.37 -0.98 -1.24
N ASP A 47 8.99 -0.79 0.02
CA ASP A 47 8.42 -1.83 0.87
C ASP A 47 6.91 -1.65 0.95
N VAL A 48 6.17 -2.66 0.47
CA VAL A 48 4.70 -2.64 0.46
C VAL A 48 4.19 -3.66 1.45
N VAL A 49 3.35 -3.23 2.41
CA VAL A 49 2.62 -4.13 3.31
C VAL A 49 1.14 -4.13 2.93
N ALA A 50 0.68 -5.24 2.34
CA ALA A 50 -0.70 -5.41 1.92
C ALA A 50 -1.54 -6.04 3.05
N VAL A 51 -2.42 -5.24 3.66
CA VAL A 51 -3.36 -5.70 4.70
C VAL A 51 -4.67 -6.14 4.06
N LEU A 52 -4.96 -7.44 4.07
CA LEU A 52 -6.00 -8.07 3.25
C LEU A 52 -7.14 -8.63 4.10
N ASP A 53 -8.35 -8.12 3.90
CA ASP A 53 -9.56 -8.67 4.51
C ASP A 53 -9.88 -10.04 3.89
N VAL A 54 -9.98 -11.07 4.74
CA VAL A 54 -10.42 -12.43 4.40
C VAL A 54 -11.58 -12.88 5.28
N SER A 55 -12.42 -11.95 5.71
CA SER A 55 -13.68 -12.21 6.41
C SER A 55 -14.67 -12.97 5.52
N GLY A 56 -15.69 -13.58 6.13
CA GLY A 56 -16.71 -14.36 5.42
C GLY A 56 -17.45 -13.56 4.33
N SER A 57 -17.61 -12.24 4.52
CA SER A 57 -18.24 -11.35 3.53
C SER A 57 -17.47 -11.23 2.22
N MET A 58 -16.20 -11.65 2.20
CA MET A 58 -15.39 -11.68 0.98
C MET A 58 -15.79 -12.82 0.03
N ASN A 59 -16.66 -13.76 0.47
CA ASN A 59 -17.31 -14.73 -0.41
C ASN A 59 -18.51 -14.12 -1.18
N ASP A 60 -18.98 -12.92 -0.81
CA ASP A 60 -20.09 -12.28 -1.48
C ASP A 60 -19.77 -12.00 -2.95
N GLN A 61 -20.76 -12.16 -3.82
CA GLN A 61 -20.63 -11.91 -5.25
C GLN A 61 -20.47 -10.41 -5.54
N VAL A 62 -19.64 -10.08 -6.52
CA VAL A 62 -19.52 -8.70 -7.01
C VAL A 62 -20.55 -8.48 -8.11
N ALA A 63 -21.48 -7.55 -7.89
CA ALA A 63 -22.57 -7.22 -8.82
C ALA A 63 -22.12 -6.72 -10.21
N ALA A 64 -20.81 -6.46 -10.38
CA ALA A 64 -20.22 -5.86 -11.58
C ALA A 64 -19.38 -6.83 -12.43
N ALA A 65 -19.44 -8.15 -12.20
CA ALA A 65 -18.84 -9.10 -13.13
C ALA A 65 -19.58 -9.02 -14.47
N SER A 66 -18.88 -8.56 -15.51
CA SER A 66 -19.45 -8.09 -16.78
C SER A 66 -20.47 -9.08 -17.38
N PRO A 67 -21.58 -8.58 -17.98
CA PRO A 67 -22.62 -9.42 -18.58
C PRO A 67 -22.13 -10.32 -19.73
N GLU A 68 -20.92 -10.08 -20.25
CA GLU A 68 -20.32 -10.84 -21.36
C GLU A 68 -19.51 -12.07 -20.93
N ARG A 69 -19.26 -12.22 -19.63
CA ARG A 69 -18.59 -13.41 -19.08
C ARG A 69 -19.43 -13.88 -17.91
N ASN A 70 -20.10 -15.02 -18.03
CA ASN A 70 -20.86 -15.72 -16.97
C ASN A 70 -19.98 -16.16 -15.77
N LEU A 71 -19.10 -15.30 -15.28
CA LEU A 71 -18.19 -15.52 -14.16
C LEU A 71 -18.72 -14.75 -12.97
N GLN A 72 -19.58 -15.40 -12.18
CA GLN A 72 -19.84 -14.99 -10.81
C GLN A 72 -18.52 -15.02 -10.04
N ALA A 73 -17.93 -13.85 -9.80
CA ALA A 73 -16.70 -13.70 -9.04
C ALA A 73 -17.02 -13.17 -7.64
N SER A 74 -16.48 -13.84 -6.62
CA SER A 74 -16.54 -13.32 -5.25
C SER A 74 -15.64 -12.08 -5.11
N ARG A 75 -15.87 -11.27 -4.07
CA ARG A 75 -14.95 -10.18 -3.71
C ARG A 75 -13.52 -10.69 -3.51
N LEU A 76 -13.36 -11.88 -2.95
CA LEU A 76 -12.06 -12.51 -2.77
C LEU A 76 -11.38 -12.85 -4.11
N ASP A 77 -12.12 -13.30 -5.11
CA ASP A 77 -11.56 -13.58 -6.44
C ASP A 77 -11.03 -12.31 -7.11
N VAL A 78 -11.79 -11.21 -7.00
CA VAL A 78 -11.36 -9.89 -7.48
C VAL A 78 -10.15 -9.38 -6.71
N LEU A 79 -10.08 -9.62 -5.40
CA LEU A 79 -8.91 -9.29 -4.58
C LEU A 79 -7.68 -10.07 -5.04
N LYS A 80 -7.80 -11.39 -5.24
CA LYS A 80 -6.70 -12.23 -5.72
C LYS A 80 -6.19 -11.77 -7.09
N ALA A 81 -7.09 -11.44 -8.01
CA ALA A 81 -6.73 -10.92 -9.33
C ALA A 81 -5.99 -9.57 -9.23
N SER A 82 -6.50 -8.65 -8.40
CA SER A 82 -5.89 -7.33 -8.15
C SER A 82 -4.51 -7.45 -7.52
N MET A 83 -4.34 -8.32 -6.51
CA MET A 83 -3.04 -8.54 -5.88
C MET A 83 -2.03 -9.16 -6.85
N LYS A 84 -2.45 -10.11 -7.70
CA LYS A 84 -1.59 -10.63 -8.78
C LYS A 84 -1.23 -9.56 -9.81
N PHE A 85 -2.07 -8.56 -10.02
CA PHE A 85 -1.71 -7.41 -10.86
C PHE A 85 -0.65 -6.55 -10.17
N ILE A 86 -0.82 -6.23 -8.89
CA ILE A 86 0.17 -5.47 -8.10
C ILE A 86 1.53 -6.18 -8.10
N ILE A 87 1.57 -7.48 -7.80
CA ILE A 87 2.81 -8.28 -7.78
C ILE A 87 3.57 -8.23 -9.12
N ARG A 88 2.85 -8.08 -10.25
CA ARG A 88 3.46 -7.94 -11.59
C ARG A 88 3.95 -6.53 -11.89
N LYS A 89 3.51 -5.53 -11.12
CA LYS A 89 3.88 -4.12 -11.27
C LYS A 89 5.01 -3.68 -10.33
N LEU A 90 5.29 -4.46 -9.30
CA LEU A 90 6.46 -4.28 -8.45
C LEU A 90 7.72 -4.70 -9.21
N ASP A 91 8.76 -3.89 -9.07
CA ASP A 91 10.07 -4.14 -9.65
C ASP A 91 10.85 -5.17 -8.82
N ASP A 92 11.89 -5.76 -9.40
CA ASP A 92 12.66 -6.82 -8.72
C ASP A 92 13.39 -6.30 -7.46
N GLY A 93 13.58 -4.98 -7.34
CA GLY A 93 14.15 -4.35 -6.15
C GLY A 93 13.13 -4.07 -5.03
N ASP A 94 11.84 -4.32 -5.24
CA ASP A 94 10.79 -4.05 -4.26
C ASP A 94 10.59 -5.21 -3.29
N CYS A 95 9.99 -4.91 -2.14
CA CYS A 95 9.58 -5.91 -1.18
C CYS A 95 8.06 -5.87 -0.96
N LEU A 96 7.45 -7.04 -0.78
CA LEU A 96 6.04 -7.17 -0.49
C LEU A 96 5.80 -8.10 0.70
N SER A 97 5.04 -7.60 1.67
CA SER A 97 4.50 -8.37 2.79
C SER A 97 2.97 -8.47 2.69
N ILE A 98 2.41 -9.61 3.08
CA ILE A 98 0.97 -9.81 3.17
C ILE A 98 0.60 -9.94 4.65
N VAL A 99 -0.41 -9.21 5.10
CA VAL A 99 -1.07 -9.40 6.40
C VAL A 99 -2.55 -9.68 6.14
N ALA A 100 -2.92 -10.95 6.10
CA ALA A 100 -4.33 -11.32 5.94
C ALA A 100 -5.04 -11.29 7.31
N PHE A 101 -6.31 -10.89 7.34
CA PHE A 101 -7.06 -10.81 8.59
C PHE A 101 -8.53 -11.20 8.47
N ASN A 102 -9.05 -11.74 9.57
CA ASN A 102 -10.48 -11.92 9.80
C ASN A 102 -10.85 -11.51 11.24
N TYR A 103 -11.05 -12.43 12.19
CA TYR A 103 -11.15 -12.12 13.62
C TYR A 103 -9.83 -11.63 14.25
N GLY A 104 -8.76 -11.63 13.45
CA GLY A 104 -7.43 -11.12 13.78
C GLY A 104 -6.47 -11.48 12.63
N PRO A 105 -5.15 -11.30 12.81
CA PRO A 105 -4.16 -11.67 11.81
C PRO A 105 -4.13 -13.18 11.57
N VAL A 106 -4.13 -13.60 10.29
CA VAL A 106 -4.14 -15.00 9.88
C VAL A 106 -2.75 -15.41 9.38
N LYS A 107 -1.91 -15.93 10.29
CA LYS A 107 -0.50 -16.28 10.02
C LYS A 107 -0.28 -17.22 8.83
N GLU A 108 -1.22 -18.13 8.57
CA GLU A 108 -1.18 -19.05 7.43
C GLU A 108 -1.09 -18.31 6.09
N TYR A 109 -1.79 -17.18 5.99
CA TYR A 109 -1.94 -16.37 4.80
C TYR A 109 -1.00 -15.15 4.79
N SER A 110 -0.52 -14.73 5.96
CA SER A 110 0.45 -13.65 6.10
C SER A 110 1.88 -14.07 5.75
N SER A 111 2.73 -13.14 5.32
CA SER A 111 4.16 -13.34 5.10
C SER A 111 4.99 -12.34 5.91
N GLY A 112 6.29 -12.61 6.03
CA GLY A 112 7.25 -11.53 6.30
C GLY A 112 7.45 -10.66 5.05
N LEU A 113 8.31 -9.65 5.18
CA LEU A 113 8.77 -8.86 4.05
C LEU A 113 9.59 -9.76 3.11
N LEU A 114 9.17 -9.86 1.85
CA LEU A 114 9.80 -10.70 0.83
C LEU A 114 10.20 -9.84 -0.35
N ASP A 115 11.47 -9.91 -0.74
CA ASP A 115 11.96 -9.34 -2.00
C ASP A 115 11.15 -9.93 -3.16
N VAL A 116 10.72 -9.07 -4.07
CA VAL A 116 9.97 -9.46 -5.27
C VAL A 116 10.89 -10.03 -6.36
N SER A 117 12.22 -10.00 -6.15
CA SER A 117 13.17 -10.72 -7.00
C SER A 117 13.09 -12.24 -6.87
N GLY A 118 13.61 -12.94 -7.89
CA GLY A 118 13.78 -14.40 -7.89
C GLY A 118 12.50 -15.17 -7.57
N ASP A 119 12.56 -16.05 -6.56
CA ASP A 119 11.44 -16.90 -6.13
C ASP A 119 10.38 -16.14 -5.31
N GLY A 120 10.71 -14.96 -4.76
CA GLY A 120 9.83 -14.22 -3.85
C GLY A 120 8.50 -13.83 -4.51
N ARG A 121 8.53 -13.38 -5.77
CA ARG A 121 7.33 -13.10 -6.57
C ARG A 121 6.40 -14.33 -6.67
N SER A 122 6.97 -15.52 -6.86
CA SER A 122 6.24 -16.78 -6.95
C SER A 122 5.66 -17.20 -5.60
N ILE A 123 6.43 -17.03 -4.51
CA ILE A 123 6.01 -17.35 -3.14
C ILE A 123 4.80 -16.49 -2.74
N VAL A 124 4.89 -15.18 -2.95
CA VAL A 124 3.80 -14.24 -2.65
C VAL A 124 2.57 -14.55 -3.51
N GLY A 125 2.75 -14.83 -4.80
CA GLY A 125 1.66 -15.26 -5.69
C GLY A 125 0.93 -16.51 -5.17
N LYS A 126 1.67 -17.52 -4.72
CA LYS A 126 1.09 -18.74 -4.12
C LYS A 126 0.36 -18.46 -2.81
N LYS A 127 0.80 -17.50 -2.00
CA LYS A 127 0.08 -17.08 -0.79
C LYS A 127 -1.26 -16.43 -1.13
N ILE A 128 -1.30 -15.56 -2.13
CA ILE A 128 -2.55 -14.97 -2.64
C ILE A 128 -3.52 -16.06 -3.12
N ASP A 129 -3.03 -17.08 -3.82
CA ASP A 129 -3.87 -18.18 -4.28
C ASP A 129 -4.53 -18.96 -3.13
N ARG A 130 -3.83 -19.09 -2.00
CA ARG A 130 -4.30 -19.81 -0.81
C ARG A 130 -5.28 -19.04 0.07
N LEU A 131 -5.50 -17.74 -0.16
CA LEU A 131 -6.43 -16.97 0.66
C LEU A 131 -7.83 -17.60 0.62
N GLN A 132 -8.47 -17.69 1.79
CA GLN A 132 -9.85 -18.16 1.93
C GLN A 132 -10.62 -17.24 2.86
N ALA A 133 -11.83 -16.88 2.43
CA ALA A 133 -12.73 -16.02 3.18
C ALA A 133 -13.47 -16.81 4.27
N ARG A 134 -13.25 -16.45 5.53
CA ARG A 134 -13.89 -17.07 6.70
C ARG A 134 -13.88 -16.13 7.90
N GLY A 135 -14.86 -16.28 8.79
CA GLY A 135 -14.93 -15.55 10.05
C GLY A 135 -15.39 -14.09 9.93
N GLY A 136 -15.11 -13.28 10.95
CA GLY A 136 -15.51 -11.88 11.05
C GLY A 136 -14.41 -10.91 10.60
N THR A 137 -14.54 -9.65 11.00
CA THR A 137 -13.65 -8.56 10.57
C THR A 137 -13.09 -7.82 11.79
N ALA A 138 -11.76 -7.84 11.93
CA ALA A 138 -10.99 -7.20 12.99
C ALA A 138 -9.74 -6.56 12.36
N LEU A 139 -9.92 -5.35 11.84
CA LEU A 139 -8.89 -4.62 11.11
C LEU A 139 -7.76 -4.10 12.03
N MET A 140 -8.09 -3.60 13.22
CA MET A 140 -7.09 -2.95 14.10
C MET A 140 -5.92 -3.87 14.46
N PRO A 141 -6.13 -5.13 14.90
CA PRO A 141 -5.03 -6.04 15.18
C PRO A 141 -4.15 -6.33 13.95
N ALA A 142 -4.74 -6.34 12.75
CA ALA A 142 -4.01 -6.55 11.51
C ALA A 142 -3.13 -5.35 11.14
N LEU A 143 -3.63 -4.14 11.37
CA LEU A 143 -2.86 -2.91 11.15
C LEU A 143 -1.69 -2.81 12.14
N GLU A 144 -1.90 -3.17 13.41
CA GLU A 144 -0.82 -3.25 14.41
C GLU A 144 0.27 -4.26 14.01
N GLU A 145 -0.11 -5.40 13.43
CA GLU A 145 0.85 -6.37 12.90
C GLU A 145 1.61 -5.79 11.70
N ALA A 146 0.92 -5.08 10.81
CA ALA A 146 1.51 -4.48 9.61
C ALA A 146 2.55 -3.40 9.94
N VAL A 147 2.29 -2.55 10.93
CA VAL A 147 3.25 -1.51 11.38
C VAL A 147 4.52 -2.15 11.92
N LYS A 148 4.43 -3.23 12.69
CA LYS A 148 5.60 -3.95 13.22
C LYS A 148 6.52 -4.51 12.14
N ILE A 149 5.98 -4.82 10.95
CA ILE A 149 6.78 -5.33 9.82
C ILE A 149 7.61 -4.20 9.21
N ASN A 150 7.11 -2.96 9.21
CA ASN A 150 7.77 -1.81 8.63
C ASN A 150 8.75 -1.11 9.59
N ASP A 151 8.72 -1.45 10.88
CA ASP A 151 9.62 -0.94 11.92
C ASP A 151 10.82 -1.88 12.19
N MET A 152 10.99 -2.96 11.41
CA MET A 152 12.11 -3.92 11.49
C MET A 152 13.12 -3.71 10.37
#